data_AF-K8NU42-F1
#
_entry.id   AF-K8NU42-F1
#
_cell.length_a   1.000
_cell.length_b   1.000
_cell.length_c   1.000
_cell.angle_alpha   90.00
_cell.angle_beta   90.00
_cell.angle_gamma   90.00
#
_symmetry.space_group_name_H-M   'P 1'
#
loop_
_entity.id
_entity.type
_entity.pdbx_description
1 polymer ?
#
loop_
_entity_poly.entity_id
_entity_poly.type
_entity_poly.pdbx_seq_one_letter_code
_entity_poly.pdbx_strand_id
1 'polypeptide(L)' 'MLEDSFETSDPRRDPDPDTALITTPPLQKKAYRISEFCKVFGVSRSHVYNEIKAGRLKSRKKRGCRLIGVHDADDWFHRE' A
#
# COMPACT_ATOMS: atom_id res chain seq x y z
N MET A 1 -44.48 25.78 -14.79
CA MET A 1 -44.17 24.44 -14.29
C MET A 1 -43.50 23.74 -15.46
N LEU A 2 -42.18 23.79 -15.53
CA LEU A 2 -41.40 23.25 -16.64
C LEU A 2 -40.95 21.85 -16.22
N GLU A 3 -41.37 20.85 -16.98
CA GLU A 3 -41.06 19.44 -16.74
C GLU A 3 -39.63 19.16 -17.19
N ASP A 4 -38.69 19.09 -16.25
CA ASP A 4 -37.34 18.57 -16.50
C ASP A 4 -37.31 17.09 -16.12
N SER A 5 -37.71 16.26 -17.07
CA SER A 5 -37.58 14.80 -17.03
C SER A 5 -36.80 14.35 -18.26
N PHE A 6 -35.47 14.51 -18.20
CA PHE A 6 -34.57 13.77 -19.08
C PHE A 6 -34.12 12.50 -18.38
N GLU A 7 -34.98 11.50 -18.46
CA GLU A 7 -34.61 10.12 -18.21
C GLU A 7 -34.04 9.54 -19.51
N THR A 8 -32.72 9.42 -19.59
CA THR A 8 -32.09 8.51 -20.54
C THR A 8 -31.02 7.71 -19.80
N SER A 9 -31.47 6.65 -19.13
CA SER A 9 -30.63 5.47 -18.95
C SER A 9 -30.30 4.94 -20.35
N ASP A 10 -29.01 4.87 -20.71
CA ASP A 10 -28.55 4.13 -21.90
C ASP A 10 -28.13 2.72 -21.45
N PRO A 11 -28.96 1.68 -21.68
CA PRO A 11 -28.70 0.33 -21.22
C PRO A 11 -27.76 -0.46 -22.15
N ARG A 12 -27.13 0.18 -23.15
CA ARG A 12 -26.30 -0.51 -24.17
C ARG A 12 -24.80 -0.29 -24.06
N ARG A 13 -24.30 0.32 -22.97
CA ARG A 13 -22.86 0.39 -22.76
C ARG A 13 -22.37 -0.88 -22.08
N ASP A 14 -22.32 -1.96 -22.85
CA ASP A 14 -21.47 -3.09 -22.52
C ASP A 14 -20.05 -2.54 -22.31
N PRO A 15 -19.43 -2.70 -21.13
CA PRO A 15 -18.01 -2.42 -21.01
C PRO A 15 -17.26 -3.42 -21.89
N ASP A 16 -16.44 -2.94 -22.82
CA ASP A 16 -15.65 -3.77 -23.72
C ASP A 16 -14.96 -4.92 -22.95
N PRO A 17 -15.04 -6.19 -23.44
CA PRO A 17 -14.48 -7.34 -22.72
C PRO A 17 -12.95 -7.28 -22.57
N ASP A 18 -12.27 -6.40 -23.31
CA ASP A 18 -10.82 -6.19 -23.21
C ASP A 18 -10.40 -5.28 -22.03
N THR A 19 -11.34 -4.70 -21.29
CA THR A 19 -11.02 -3.89 -20.09
C THR A 19 -10.59 -4.76 -18.88
N ALA A 20 -10.50 -6.09 -19.04
CA ALA A 20 -10.21 -7.02 -17.94
C ALA A 20 -8.73 -7.40 -17.74
N LEU A 21 -7.77 -6.90 -18.53
CA LEU A 21 -6.38 -7.41 -18.48
C LEU A 21 -5.28 -6.37 -18.25
N ILE A 22 -5.55 -5.28 -17.53
CA ILE A 22 -4.46 -4.51 -16.89
C ILE A 22 -4.17 -5.09 -15.50
N THR A 23 -3.86 -6.39 -15.44
CA THR A 23 -3.06 -6.94 -14.34
C THR A 23 -1.67 -6.35 -14.47
N THR A 24 -1.50 -5.10 -14.07
CA THR A 24 -0.17 -4.55 -13.82
C THR A 24 0.39 -5.38 -12.67
N PRO A 25 1.44 -6.20 -12.90
CA PRO A 25 2.03 -6.95 -11.80
C PRO A 25 2.46 -5.94 -10.75
N PRO A 26 2.13 -6.13 -9.46
CA PRO A 26 2.46 -5.15 -8.44
C PRO A 26 3.98 -4.98 -8.45
N LEU A 27 4.44 -3.79 -8.85
CA LEU A 27 5.84 -3.38 -8.76
C LEU A 27 6.35 -3.82 -7.39
N GLN A 28 7.25 -4.79 -7.37
CA GLN A 28 7.74 -5.40 -6.14
C GLN A 28 8.28 -4.28 -5.25
N LYS A 29 7.52 -3.93 -4.21
CA LYS A 29 7.87 -2.83 -3.30
C LYS A 29 9.20 -3.19 -2.69
N LYS A 30 10.24 -2.39 -2.89
CA LYS A 30 11.58 -2.63 -2.31
C LYS A 30 11.70 -2.15 -0.87
N ALA A 31 10.77 -1.31 -0.42
CA ALA A 31 10.75 -0.80 0.94
C ALA A 31 9.33 -0.39 1.36
N TYR A 32 9.07 -0.50 2.65
CA TYR A 32 7.86 -0.01 3.31
C TYR A 32 8.12 1.32 4.01
N ARG A 33 7.15 2.24 3.95
CA ARG A 33 7.08 3.35 4.91
C ARG A 33 6.66 2.80 6.26
N ILE A 34 6.99 3.49 7.35
CA ILE A 34 6.58 3.07 8.71
C ILE A 34 5.07 2.82 8.79
N SER A 35 4.25 3.70 8.22
CA SER A 35 2.78 3.54 8.20
C SER A 35 2.32 2.29 7.44
N GLU A 36 2.99 1.94 6.36
CA GLU A 36 2.68 0.74 5.56
C GLU A 36 3.16 -0.52 6.27
N PHE A 37 4.37 -0.48 6.85
CA PHE A 37 4.92 -1.56 7.66
C PHE A 37 3.99 -1.91 8.83
N CYS A 38 3.46 -0.89 9.53
CA CYS A 38 2.49 -1.12 10.61
C CYS A 38 1.22 -1.83 10.13
N LYS A 39 0.73 -1.52 8.92
CA LYS A 39 -0.46 -2.18 8.35
C LYS A 39 -0.18 -3.61 7.92
N VAL A 40 0.97 -3.86 7.29
CA VAL A 40 1.34 -5.19 6.76
C VAL A 40 1.66 -6.16 7.88
N PHE A 41 2.42 -5.73 8.88
CA PHE A 41 2.89 -6.58 9.98
C PHE A 41 2.02 -6.48 11.24
N GLY A 42 0.96 -5.65 11.23
CA GLY A 42 0.04 -5.51 12.37
C GLY A 42 0.65 -4.87 13.62
N VAL A 43 1.81 -4.20 13.50
CA VAL A 43 2.53 -3.62 14.64
C VAL A 43 2.25 -2.14 14.84
N SER A 44 2.36 -1.67 16.09
CA SER A 44 2.21 -0.25 16.39
C SER A 44 3.43 0.57 15.99
N ARG A 45 3.21 1.84 15.60
CA ARG A 45 4.30 2.77 15.26
C ARG A 45 5.33 2.90 16.39
N SER A 46 4.87 2.94 17.63
CA SER A 46 5.74 3.02 18.81
C SER A 46 6.65 1.80 18.92
N HIS A 47 6.11 0.60 18.69
CA HIS A 47 6.90 -0.62 18.65
C HIS A 47 7.97 -0.55 17.56
N VAL A 48 7.60 -0.16 16.34
CA VAL A 48 8.55 0.02 15.22
C VAL A 48 9.67 1.00 15.58
N TYR A 49 9.36 2.15 16.20
CA TYR A 49 10.38 3.10 16.63
C TYR A 49 11.28 2.57 17.74
N ASN A 50 10.74 1.77 18.67
CA ASN A 50 11.53 1.11 19.70
C ASN A 50 12.49 0.09 19.09
N GLU A 51 12.05 -0.71 18.13
CA GLU A 51 12.88 -1.69 17.41
C GLU A 51 13.98 -1.03 16.58
N ILE A 52 13.66 0.11 15.94
CA ILE A 52 14.64 0.93 15.25
C ILE A 52 15.66 1.52 16.23
N LYS A 53 15.23 2.00 17.40
CA LYS A 53 16.10 2.56 18.43
C LYS A 53 16.98 1.49 19.09
N ALA A 54 16.45 0.28 19.26
CA ALA A 54 17.17 -0.89 19.74
C ALA A 54 18.18 -1.43 18.71
N GLY A 55 18.13 -0.95 17.46
CA GLY A 55 19.00 -1.42 16.38
C GLY A 55 18.61 -2.77 15.79
N ARG A 56 17.47 -3.33 16.20
CA ARG A 56 16.93 -4.60 15.70
C ARG A 56 16.32 -4.45 14.31
N LEU A 57 15.71 -3.30 14.03
CA LEU A 57 15.13 -3.00 12.72
C LEU A 57 15.95 -1.94 11.97
N LYS A 58 16.55 -2.34 10.85
CA LYS A 58 17.29 -1.41 9.98
C LYS A 58 16.29 -0.52 9.24
N SER A 59 16.42 0.79 9.45
CA SER A 59 15.69 1.80 8.68
C SER A 59 16.65 2.74 7.97
N ARG A 60 16.22 3.28 6.83
CA ARG A 60 16.94 4.27 6.03
C ARG A 60 16.07 5.51 5.86
N LYS A 61 16.65 6.69 6.09
CA LYS A 61 15.97 7.96 5.82
C LYS A 61 16.15 8.33 4.35
N LYS A 62 15.05 8.49 3.60
CA LYS A 62 15.05 8.92 2.20
C LYS A 62 13.98 9.99 1.99
N ARG A 63 14.36 11.15 1.44
CA ARG A 63 13.47 12.31 1.16
C ARG A 63 12.53 12.64 2.33
N GLY A 64 13.09 12.82 3.53
CA GLY A 64 12.31 13.20 4.73
C GLY A 64 11.51 12.06 5.39
N CYS A 65 11.40 10.89 4.77
CA CYS A 65 10.67 9.74 5.32
C CYS A 65 11.64 8.63 5.75
N ARG A 66 11.31 7.89 6.82
CA ARG A 66 11.96 6.60 7.12
C ARG A 66 11.32 5.49 6.30
N LEU A 67 12.17 4.71 5.66
CA LEU A 67 11.82 3.52 4.90
C LEU A 67 12.51 2.31 5.54
N ILE A 68 11.81 1.19 5.54
CA ILE A 68 12.28 -0.12 6.00
C ILE A 68 12.38 -0.99 4.75
N GLY A 69 13.55 -1.55 4.46
CA GLY A 69 13.71 -2.46 3.32
C GLY A 69 12.85 -3.72 3.50
N VAL A 70 12.36 -4.32 2.41
CA VAL A 70 11.57 -5.55 2.54
C VAL A 70 12.39 -6.69 3.15
N HIS A 71 13.66 -6.82 2.75
CA HIS A 71 14.56 -7.81 3.36
C HIS A 71 14.78 -7.55 4.85
N ASP A 72 15.02 -6.29 5.25
CA ASP A 72 15.20 -5.94 6.66
C ASP A 72 13.92 -6.18 7.49
N ALA A 73 12.75 -5.97 6.88
CA ALA A 73 11.44 -6.24 7.48
C ALA A 73 11.21 -7.74 7.68
N ASP A 74 11.54 -8.53 6.66
CA ASP A 74 11.39 -9.98 6.66
C ASP A 74 12.37 -10.65 7.64
N ASP A 75 13.63 -10.22 7.63
CA ASP A 75 14.65 -10.63 8.60
C ASP A 75 14.23 -10.32 10.04
N TRP A 76 13.56 -9.19 10.26
CA TRP A 76 13.06 -8.82 11.58
C TRP A 76 11.88 -9.69 12.00
N PHE A 77 10.96 -10.00 11.08
CA PHE A 77 9.78 -10.83 11.36
C PHE A 77 10.14 -12.30 11.62
N HIS A 78 11.12 -12.85 10.91
CA HIS A 78 11.55 -14.26 11.07
C HIS A 78 12.53 -14.50 12.23
N ARG A 79 12.86 -13.48 13.03
CA ARG A 79 13.77 -13.59 14.19
C ARG A 79 13.09 -14.13 15.46
N GLU A 80 11.82 -14.52 15.38
CA GLU A 80 11.04 -15.09 16.48
C GLU A 80 11.25 -16.60 16.64
#